data_AF-A0A944ZUT8-F1
#
_entry.id   AF-A0A944ZUT8-F1
#
_cell.length_a   1.000
_cell.length_b   1.000
_cell.length_c   1.000
_cell.angle_alpha   90.00
_cell.angle_beta   90.00
_cell.angle_gamma   90.00
#
_symmetry.space_group_name_H-M   'P 1'
#
loop_
_entity.id
_entity.type
_entity.pdbx_description
1 polymer ?
#
loop_
_entity_poly.entity_id
_entity_poly.type
_entity_poly.pdbx_seq_one_letter_code
_entity_poly.pdbx_strand_id
1 'polypeptide(L)'
;MPAIKFILFILLLIVVASFAVQNMTAVGISYYDFEFQPHTIELPLMVVIMIPLILGFLIAWVLGISDLFKLKSTIRRQNRSICSMEEELESLKNTPQLPAQTESSIDS
;
A
#
# COMPACT_ATOMS: atom_id res chain seq x y z
N MET A 1 0.97 -26.50 12.51
CA MET A 1 2.08 -26.54 13.48
C MET A 1 3.16 -25.55 13.05
N PRO A 2 3.54 -24.57 13.88
CA PRO A 2 4.51 -23.53 13.51
C PRO A 2 5.89 -24.09 13.13
N ALA A 3 6.28 -25.24 13.70
CA ALA A 3 7.53 -25.93 13.37
C ALA A 3 7.63 -26.37 11.89
N ILE A 4 6.52 -26.83 11.28
CA ILE A 4 6.52 -27.24 9.86
C ILE A 4 6.76 -26.03 8.94
N LYS A 5 6.16 -24.88 9.28
CA LYS A 5 6.33 -23.63 8.52
C LYS A 5 7.78 -23.15 8.62
N PHE A 6 8.39 -23.28 9.80
CA PHE A 6 9.79 -22.93 10.01
C PHE A 6 10.75 -23.84 9.24
N ILE A 7 10.52 -25.15 9.24
CA ILE A 7 11.31 -26.11 8.43
C ILE A 7 11.24 -25.78 6.94
N LEU A 8 10.03 -25.50 6.43
CA LEU A 8 9.82 -25.14 5.03
C LEU A 8 10.52 -23.82 4.68
N PHE A 9 10.50 -22.85 5.61
CA PHE A 9 11.18 -21.57 5.43
C PHE A 9 12.70 -21.74 5.36
N ILE A 10 13.29 -22.57 6.23
CA ILE A 10 14.73 -22.88 6.17
C ILE A 10 15.07 -23.58 4.85
N LEU A 11 14.26 -24.56 4.44
CA LEU A 11 14.48 -25.26 3.17
C LEU A 11 14.46 -24.30 1.98
N LEU A 12 13.48 -23.39 1.96
CA LEU A 12 13.39 -22.33 0.96
C LEU A 12 14.64 -21.44 0.97
N LEU A 13 15.11 -21.03 2.16
CA LEU A 13 16.31 -20.20 2.30
C LEU A 13 17.55 -20.90 1.72
N ILE A 14 17.70 -22.20 1.97
CA ILE A 14 18.79 -23.02 1.44
C ILE A 14 18.72 -23.07 -0.09
N VAL A 15 17.53 -23.27 -0.67
CA VAL A 15 17.36 -23.28 -2.13
C VAL A 15 17.75 -21.93 -2.74
N VAL A 16 17.29 -20.83 -2.15
CA VAL A 16 17.63 -19.47 -2.62
C VAL A 16 19.13 -19.20 -2.51
N ALA A 17 19.76 -19.58 -1.40
CA ALA A 17 21.21 -19.43 -1.21
C ALA A 17 22.02 -20.29 -2.19
N SER A 18 21.61 -21.55 -2.40
CA SER A 18 22.25 -22.44 -3.38
C SER A 18 22.12 -21.90 -4.79
N PHE A 19 20.93 -21.41 -5.17
CA PHE A 19 20.72 -20.75 -6.44
C PHE A 19 21.62 -19.51 -6.58
N ALA A 20 21.80 -18.73 -5.50
CA ALA A 20 22.67 -17.56 -5.53
C ALA A 20 24.13 -17.93 -5.83
N VAL A 21 24.66 -18.93 -5.12
CA VAL A 21 26.04 -19.40 -5.30
C VAL A 21 26.24 -19.99 -6.69
N GLN A 22 25.29 -20.78 -7.18
CA GLN A 22 25.40 -21.42 -8.49
C GLN A 22 25.34 -20.41 -9.65
N ASN A 23 24.73 -19.25 -9.43
CA ASN A 23 24.62 -18.17 -10.42
C ASN A 23 25.60 -17.02 -10.16
N MET A 24 26.74 -17.30 -9.52
CA MET A 24 27.85 -16.34 -9.37
C MET A 24 28.70 -16.18 -10.64
N THR A 25 28.36 -16.86 -11.73
CA THR A 25 29.03 -16.70 -13.03
C THR A 25 29.00 -15.23 -13.46
N ALA A 26 30.17 -14.69 -13.80
CA ALA A 26 30.30 -13.34 -14.31
C ALA A 26 29.67 -13.22 -15.70
N VAL A 27 28.90 -12.15 -15.89
CA VAL A 27 28.29 -11.77 -17.16
C VAL A 27 28.70 -10.33 -17.45
N GLY A 28 29.29 -10.13 -18.63
CA GLY A 28 29.63 -8.81 -19.14
C GLY A 28 28.38 -8.03 -19.53
N ILE A 29 28.18 -6.88 -18.89
CA ILE A 29 27.15 -5.91 -19.25
C ILE A 29 27.85 -4.73 -19.91
N SER A 30 27.63 -4.56 -21.21
CA SER A 30 28.10 -3.39 -21.95
C SER A 30 27.04 -2.29 -21.90
N TYR A 31 27.39 -1.15 -21.32
CA TYR A 31 26.53 0.03 -21.27
C TYR A 31 27.35 1.32 -21.46
N TYR A 32 26.67 2.42 -21.75
CA TYR A 32 27.32 3.73 -21.88
C TYR A 32 27.70 4.27 -20.51
N ASP A 33 28.95 4.73 -20.37
CA ASP A 33 29.42 5.47 -19.20
C ASP A 33 28.94 6.94 -19.25
N PHE A 34 29.26 7.74 -18.23
CA PHE A 34 28.89 9.16 -18.13
C PHE A 34 29.42 10.02 -19.29
N GLU A 35 30.49 9.58 -19.95
CA GLU A 35 31.04 10.23 -21.16
C GLU A 35 30.46 9.68 -22.48
N PHE A 36 29.38 8.90 -22.43
CA PHE A 36 28.76 8.22 -23.59
C PHE A 36 29.68 7.26 -24.33
N GLN A 37 30.72 6.75 -23.66
CA GLN A 37 31.59 5.71 -24.21
C GLN A 37 31.09 4.32 -23.78
N PRO A 38 31.12 3.30 -24.66
CA PRO A 38 30.73 1.95 -24.32
C PRO A 38 31.73 1.35 -23.33
N HIS A 39 31.26 1.02 -22.14
CA HIS A 39 32.03 0.39 -21.07
C HIS A 39 31.40 -0.95 -20.70
N THR A 40 32.22 -2.00 -20.55
CA THR A 40 31.75 -3.34 -20.18
C THR A 40 32.16 -3.64 -18.76
N ILE A 41 31.17 -3.94 -17.91
CA ILE A 41 31.37 -4.32 -16.51
C ILE A 41 30.99 -5.78 -16.36
N GLU A 42 31.91 -6.56 -15.80
CA GLU A 42 31.66 -7.96 -15.46
C GLU A 42 31.00 -8.03 -14.08
N LEU A 43 29.73 -8.42 -14.03
CA LEU A 43 28.97 -8.59 -12.79
C LEU A 43 28.46 -10.03 -12.69
N PRO A 44 28.44 -10.64 -11.47
CA PRO A 44 27.79 -11.93 -11.29
C PRO A 44 26.33 -11.89 -11.72
N LEU A 45 25.86 -12.89 -12.46
CA LEU A 45 24.48 -12.98 -12.96
C LEU A 45 23.45 -12.73 -11.85
N MET A 46 23.72 -13.24 -10.65
CA MET A 46 22.87 -13.02 -9.47
C MET A 46 22.64 -11.53 -9.17
N VAL A 47 23.68 -10.70 -9.26
CA VAL A 47 23.60 -9.25 -9.00
C VAL A 47 22.73 -8.58 -10.05
N VAL A 48 22.91 -8.96 -11.31
CA VAL A 48 22.16 -8.42 -12.45
C VAL A 48 20.67 -8.69 -12.33
N ILE A 49 20.28 -9.86 -11.80
CA ILE A 49 18.88 -10.24 -11.58
C ILE A 49 18.32 -9.61 -10.29
N MET A 50 19.11 -9.54 -9.22
CA MET A 50 18.64 -9.06 -7.93
C MET A 50 18.36 -7.56 -7.92
N ILE A 51 19.18 -6.75 -8.59
CA ILE A 51 18.97 -5.29 -8.64
C ILE A 51 17.56 -4.92 -9.17
N PRO A 52 17.14 -5.37 -10.37
CA PRO A 52 15.81 -5.04 -10.90
C PRO A 52 14.69 -5.69 -10.08
N LEU A 53 14.91 -6.87 -9.50
CA LEU A 53 13.94 -7.52 -8.62
C LEU A 53 13.67 -6.67 -7.36
N ILE A 54 14.74 -6.24 -6.68
CA ILE A 54 14.65 -5.39 -5.49
C ILE A 54 14.04 -4.04 -5.85
N LEU A 55 14.45 -3.44 -6.97
CA LEU A 55 13.94 -2.15 -7.41
C LEU A 55 12.44 -2.23 -7.73
N GLY A 56 12.01 -3.26 -8.46
CA GLY A 56 10.60 -3.52 -8.74
C GLY A 56 9.78 -3.73 -7.48
N PHE A 57 10.31 -4.50 -6.51
CA PHE A 57 9.69 -4.69 -5.21
C PHE A 57 9.55 -3.38 -4.43
N LEU A 58 10.59 -2.56 -4.38
CA LEU A 58 10.56 -1.26 -3.70
C LEU A 58 9.52 -0.33 -4.32
N ILE A 59 9.45 -0.27 -5.64
CA ILE A 59 8.44 0.54 -6.36
C ILE A 59 7.03 0.05 -5.99
N ALA A 60 6.79 -1.26 -6.09
CA ALA A 60 5.50 -1.85 -5.76
C ALA A 60 5.13 -1.61 -4.28
N TRP A 61 6.09 -1.70 -3.36
CA TRP A 61 5.89 -1.40 -1.95
C TRP A 61 5.48 0.05 -1.72
N VAL A 62 6.17 1.01 -2.33
CA VAL A 62 5.87 2.45 -2.18
C VAL A 62 4.50 2.79 -2.76
N LEU A 63 4.10 2.17 -3.87
CA LEU A 63 2.76 2.33 -4.40
C LEU A 63 1.71 1.72 -3.47
N GLY A 64 1.95 0.50 -2.98
CA GLY A 64 1.05 -0.20 -2.06
C GLY A 64 0.86 0.53 -0.72
N ILE A 65 1.92 1.09 -0.15
CA ILE A 65 1.81 1.86 1.10
C ILE A 65 0.97 3.12 0.89
N SER A 66 1.11 3.78 -0.27
CA SER A 66 0.37 5.00 -0.62
C SER A 66 -1.13 4.74 -0.70
N ASP A 67 -1.53 3.61 -1.27
CA ASP A 67 -2.93 3.20 -1.34
C ASP A 67 -3.50 2.85 0.04
N LEU A 68 -2.71 2.22 0.90
CA LEU A 68 -3.09 1.95 2.29
C LEU A 68 -3.35 3.24 3.08
N PHE A 69 -2.54 4.28 2.86
CA PHE A 69 -2.75 5.60 3.45
C PHE A 69 -4.04 6.28 2.97
N LYS A 70 -4.31 6.23 1.66
CA LYS A 70 -5.56 6.78 1.09
C LYS A 70 -6.78 6.07 1.65
N LEU A 71 -6.72 4.74 1.76
CA LEU A 71 -7.81 3.94 2.30
C LEU A 71 -8.08 4.28 3.76
N LYS A 72 -7.02 4.37 4.59
CA LYS A 72 -7.14 4.76 6.01
C LYS A 72 -7.70 6.19 6.16
N SER A 73 -7.30 7.12 5.29
CA SER A 73 -7.83 8.48 5.28
C SER A 73 -9.33 8.50 4.93
N THR A 74 -9.74 7.71 3.94
CA THR A 74 -11.13 7.57 3.52
C THR A 74 -12.00 7.01 4.63
N ILE A 75 -11.56 5.94 5.30
CA ILE A 75 -12.25 5.34 6.45
C ILE A 75 -12.43 6.40 7.55
N ARG A 76 -11.39 7.17 7.87
CA ARG A 76 -11.47 8.22 8.88
C ARG A 76 -12.47 9.32 8.51
N ARG A 77 -12.53 9.72 7.23
CA ARG A 77 -13.47 10.72 6.74
C ARG A 77 -14.91 10.22 6.80
N GLN A 78 -15.15 8.98 6.38
CA GLN A 78 -16.47 8.34 6.43
C GLN A 78 -16.97 8.21 7.86
N ASN A 79 -16.14 7.75 8.81
CA ASN A 79 -16.53 7.69 10.22
C ASN A 79 -16.89 9.06 10.81
N ARG A 80 -16.16 10.11 10.44
CA ARG A 80 -16.51 11.49 10.87
C ARG A 80 -17.87 11.93 10.34
N SER A 81 -18.17 11.63 9.07
CA SER A 81 -19.49 11.93 8.49
C SER A 81 -20.60 11.12 9.14
N ILE A 82 -20.35 9.85 9.51
CA ILE A 82 -21.33 9.03 10.24
C ILE A 82 -21.64 9.68 11.60
N CYS A 83 -20.61 10.01 12.39
CA CYS A 83 -20.83 10.64 13.70
C CYS A 83 -21.58 11.99 13.59
N SER A 84 -21.27 12.82 12.59
CA SER A 84 -21.98 14.10 12.43
C SER A 84 -23.44 13.89 12.03
N MET A 85 -23.72 12.93 11.15
CA MET A 85 -25.11 12.60 10.77
C MET A 85 -25.89 12.01 11.94
N GLU A 86 -25.26 11.19 12.79
CA GLU A 86 -25.88 10.67 14.02
C GLU A 86 -26.19 11.79 15.01
N GLU A 87 -25.27 12.75 15.19
CA GLU A 87 -25.45 13.92 16.07
C GLU A 87 -26.57 14.85 15.55
N GLU A 88 -26.65 15.08 14.24
CA GLU A 88 -27.75 15.84 13.62
C GLU A 88 -29.10 15.15 13.83
N LEU A 89 -29.20 13.83 13.62
CA LEU A 89 -30.42 13.06 13.88
C LEU A 89 -30.84 13.12 15.35
N GLU A 90 -29.87 13.08 16.27
CA GLU A 90 -30.14 13.20 17.70
C GLU A 90 -30.61 14.62 18.07
N SER A 91 -30.01 15.66 17.48
CA SER A 91 -30.41 17.06 17.69
C SER A 91 -31.83 17.36 17.18
N LEU A 92 -32.20 16.80 16.02
CA LEU A 92 -33.54 16.94 15.45
C LEU A 92 -34.60 16.20 16.27
N LYS A 93 -34.24 15.03 16.83
CA LYS A 93 -35.12 14.27 17.73
C LYS A 93 -35.35 14.98 19.07
N ASN A 94 -34.37 15.75 19.54
CA ASN A 94 -34.42 16.48 20.81
C ASN A 94 -34.90 17.93 20.68
N THR A 95 -35.16 18.42 19.47
CA THR A 95 -35.81 19.72 19.26
C THR A 95 -37.32 19.55 19.53
N PRO A 96 -37.90 20.22 20.55
CA PRO A 96 -39.34 20.22 20.73
C PRO A 96 -39.96 20.78 19.45
N GLN A 97 -40.82 20.00 18.80
CA GLN A 97 -41.56 20.47 17.64
C GLN A 97 -42.26 21.77 18.02
N LEU A 98 -41.82 22.90 17.45
CA LEU A 98 -42.53 24.16 17.64
C LEU A 98 -43.97 23.93 17.16
N PRO A 99 -44.97 24.26 17.98
CA PRO A 99 -46.35 24.13 17.56
C PRO A 99 -46.52 24.98 16.31
N ALA A 100 -47.11 24.38 15.28
CA ALA A 100 -47.61 25.10 14.12
C ALA A 100 -48.64 26.15 14.59
N GLN A 101 -48.17 27.33 14.96
CA GLN A 101 -48.93 28.57 14.86
C GLN A 101 -48.50 29.16 13.51
N THR A 102 -49.36 29.49 12.57
CA THR A 102 -50.68 30.10 12.68
C THR A 102 -51.28 30.07 11.28
N GLU A 103 -52.49 29.54 11.09
CA GLU A 103 -53.41 30.11 10.10
C GLU A 103 -54.64 30.60 10.87
N SER A 104 -54.57 31.88 11.21
CA SER A 104 -55.70 32.71 11.57
C SER A 104 -56.43 33.08 10.28
N SER A 105 -57.69 32.67 10.12
CA SER A 105 -58.69 33.39 9.34
C SER A 105 -60.06 32.78 9.61
N ILE A 106 -60.88 33.43 10.45
CA ILE A 106 -62.08 34.21 10.07
C ILE A 106 -63.25 33.31 9.67
N ASP A 107 -64.23 33.15 10.56
CA ASP A 107 -65.64 33.60 10.42
C ASP A 107 -66.42 33.06 11.64
N SER A 108 -66.85 33.92 12.56
CA SER A 108 -68.20 34.52 12.65
C SER A 108 -69.31 33.52 12.99
#